data_AF-A0AAP2RA49-F1
#
_entry.id   AF-A0AAP2RA49-F1
#
_cell.length_a   1.000
_cell.length_b   1.000
_cell.length_c   1.000
_cell.angle_alpha   90.00
_cell.angle_beta   90.00
_cell.angle_gamma   90.00
#
_symmetry.space_group_name_H-M   'P 1'
#
loop_
_entity.id
_entity.type
_entity.pdbx_description
1 polymer ?
#
loop_
_entity_poly.entity_id
_entity_poly.type
_entity_poly.pdbx_seq_one_letter_code
_entity_poly.pdbx_strand_id
1 'polypeptide(L)'
;MRQNENLDIEIEYTGHICEDNAESYRIIHNSPHYRIGYGTTTVGENLFSFFVEVTLTLFNERPRVNIQTLEKDLMIIKELHRRGYTLNCHDDACISAELIVSPQKIKSEYEDVKTLIEDILAKNY
;
A
#
# COMPACT_ATOMS: atom_id res chain seq x y z
N MET A 1 20.87 -13.39 -10.08
CA MET A 1 21.00 -13.34 -8.62
C MET A 1 20.17 -12.17 -8.13
N ARG A 2 19.00 -12.41 -7.53
CA ARG A 2 18.26 -11.35 -6.83
C ARG A 2 18.35 -11.68 -5.35
N GLN A 3 18.84 -10.72 -4.58
CA GLN A 3 18.95 -10.82 -3.13
C GLN A 3 17.56 -11.02 -2.55
N ASN A 4 17.36 -12.14 -1.86
CA ASN A 4 16.36 -12.24 -0.81
C ASN A 4 16.87 -11.40 0.34
N GLU A 5 16.50 -10.12 0.37
CA GLU A 5 16.60 -9.35 1.60
C GLU A 5 15.48 -9.84 2.50
N ASN A 6 15.86 -10.53 3.57
CA ASN A 6 14.97 -10.77 4.70
C ASN A 6 14.45 -9.39 5.15
N LEU A 7 13.19 -9.08 4.85
CA LEU A 7 12.48 -7.97 5.50
C LEU A 7 12.24 -8.39 6.95
N ASP A 8 13.22 -8.07 7.80
CA ASP A 8 13.00 -7.83 9.21
C ASP A 8 12.26 -6.49 9.30
N ILE A 9 10.92 -6.55 9.24
CA ILE A 9 10.06 -5.41 9.57
C ILE A 9 10.17 -5.25 11.09
N GLU A 10 11.26 -4.62 11.55
CA GLU A 10 11.28 -4.02 12.87
C GLU A 10 10.26 -2.88 12.81
N ILE A 11 9.12 -3.10 13.46
CA ILE A 11 8.15 -2.03 13.76
C ILE A 11 8.86 -1.15 14.78
N GLU A 12 9.65 -0.20 14.28
CA GLU A 12 10.25 0.83 15.09
C GLU A 12 9.10 1.69 15.62
N TYR A 13 8.83 1.57 16.93
CA TYR A 13 8.01 2.51 17.68
C TYR A 13 8.81 3.81 17.82
N THR A 14 9.00 4.55 16.73
CA THR A 14 9.60 5.89 16.78
C THR A 14 8.57 6.83 17.37
N GLY A 15 8.61 6.94 18.70
CA GLY A 15 7.82 7.88 19.49
C GLY A 15 8.26 9.34 19.28
N HIS A 16 8.14 9.85 18.07
CA HIS A 16 8.10 11.29 17.81
C HIS A 16 6.67 11.69 17.51
N ILE A 17 5.93 11.90 18.61
CA ILE A 17 4.58 12.45 18.61
C ILE A 17 4.72 13.94 18.27
N CYS A 18 4.42 14.31 17.02
CA CYS A 18 4.15 15.71 16.68
C CYS A 18 2.71 16.01 17.09
N GLU A 19 2.50 17.04 17.91
CA GLU A 19 1.23 17.41 18.54
C GLU A 19 0.08 17.72 17.55
N ASP A 20 0.33 17.78 16.24
CA ASP A 20 -0.68 18.13 15.24
C ASP A 20 -1.08 17.02 14.27
N ASN A 21 -0.38 15.87 14.18
CA ASN A 21 -0.78 14.67 13.41
C ASN A 21 0.27 13.57 13.64
N ALA A 22 0.07 12.71 14.63
CA ALA A 22 1.01 11.64 14.98
C ALA A 22 0.81 10.40 14.09
N GLU A 23 1.02 10.59 12.78
CA GLU A 23 1.12 9.51 11.80
C GLU A 23 2.59 9.21 11.49
N SER A 24 2.99 7.95 11.60
CA SER A 24 4.28 7.46 11.12
C SER A 24 4.03 6.56 9.92
N TYR A 25 4.75 6.77 8.82
CA TYR A 25 4.56 6.03 7.58
C TYR A 25 5.88 5.58 6.98
N ARG A 26 5.94 4.34 6.52
CA ARG A 26 7.12 3.77 5.85
C ARG A 26 6.72 2.96 4.62
N ILE A 27 7.37 3.27 3.50
CA ILE A 27 7.28 2.47 2.28
C ILE A 27 8.10 1.18 2.47
N ILE A 28 7.46 0.03 2.26
CA ILE A 28 8.10 -1.30 2.30
C ILE A 28 8.28 -1.90 0.92
N HIS A 29 7.52 -1.43 -0.07
CA HIS A 29 7.68 -1.83 -1.46
C HIS A 29 7.47 -0.63 -2.38
N ASN A 30 8.40 -0.45 -3.32
CA ASN A 30 8.34 0.63 -4.29
C ASN A 30 8.56 0.06 -5.70
N SER A 31 7.50 0.09 -6.50
CA SER A 31 7.50 -0.29 -7.91
C SER A 31 7.08 0.93 -8.75
N PRO A 32 7.47 1.03 -10.03
CA PRO A 32 7.02 2.11 -10.90
C PRO A 32 5.50 2.24 -11.01
N HIS A 33 4.75 1.16 -10.77
CA HIS A 33 3.30 1.13 -10.93
C HIS A 33 2.53 1.23 -9.60
N TYR A 34 3.13 0.75 -8.51
CA TYR A 34 2.49 0.77 -7.21
C TYR A 34 3.50 0.86 -6.08
N ARG A 35 3.02 1.34 -4.93
CA ARG A 35 3.76 1.34 -3.67
C ARG A 35 2.95 0.60 -2.64
N ILE A 36 3.64 -0.08 -1.73
CA ILE A 36 3.04 -0.60 -0.51
C ILE A 36 3.78 0.05 0.66
N GLY A 37 3.03 0.71 1.52
CA GLY A 37 3.50 1.26 2.78
C GLY A 37 2.76 0.62 3.95
N TYR A 38 3.30 0.81 5.14
CA TYR A 38 2.54 0.67 6.36
C TYR A 38 2.70 1.94 7.17
N GLY A 39 1.70 2.24 7.99
CA GLY A 39 1.80 3.32 8.92
C GLY A 39 1.11 3.03 10.24
N THR A 40 1.32 3.95 11.16
CA THR A 40 0.69 3.98 12.47
C THR A 40 0.06 5.35 12.65
N THR A 41 -1.14 5.38 13.21
CA THR A 41 -1.80 6.63 13.61
C THR A 41 -2.19 6.54 15.07
N THR A 42 -2.04 7.65 15.78
CA THR A 42 -2.41 7.73 17.20
C THR A 42 -3.92 7.99 17.31
N VAL A 43 -4.65 7.07 17.93
CA VAL A 43 -6.12 7.14 18.08
C VAL A 43 -6.57 7.51 19.50
N GLY A 44 -5.62 7.82 20.39
CA GLY A 44 -5.86 8.25 21.77
C GLY A 44 -4.57 8.23 22.60
N GLU A 45 -4.68 8.57 23.88
CA GLU A 45 -3.54 8.46 24.81
C GLU A 45 -3.04 7.01 24.86
N ASN A 46 -1.86 6.77 24.27
CA ASN A 46 -1.18 5.47 24.17
C ASN A 46 -1.88 4.40 23.29
N LEU A 47 -2.79 4.79 22.39
CA LEU A 47 -3.39 3.84 21.43
C LEU A 47 -2.92 4.14 20.02
N PHE A 48 -2.41 3.10 19.36
CA PHE A 48 -1.99 3.14 17.96
C PHE A 48 -2.90 2.25 17.11
N SER A 49 -3.36 2.79 15.98
CA SER A 49 -3.93 2.02 14.90
C SER A 49 -2.85 1.81 13.84
N PHE A 50 -2.77 0.61 13.27
CA PHE A 50 -1.80 0.26 12.25
C PHE A 50 -2.54 -0.01 10.95
N PHE A 51 -1.93 0.37 9.84
CA PHE A 51 -2.53 0.17 8.53
C PHE A 51 -1.50 -0.23 7.49
N VAL A 52 -1.98 -0.90 6.45
CA VAL A 52 -1.24 -1.14 5.21
C VAL A 52 -1.90 -0.29 4.13
N GLU A 53 -1.09 0.45 3.40
CA GLU A 53 -1.52 1.28 2.27
C GLU A 53 -0.94 0.75 0.98
N VAL A 54 -1.77 0.63 -0.05
CA VAL A 54 -1.37 0.44 -1.45
C VAL A 54 -1.64 1.73 -2.21
N THR A 55 -0.62 2.32 -2.81
CA THR A 55 -0.79 3.45 -3.73
C THR A 55 -0.60 2.97 -5.16
N LEU A 56 -1.62 3.13 -6.01
CA LEU A 56 -1.56 2.85 -7.44
C LEU A 56 -1.38 4.14 -8.22
N THR A 57 -0.44 4.15 -9.15
CA THR A 57 -0.25 5.27 -10.08
C THR A 57 -0.89 4.90 -11.41
N LEU A 58 -2.08 5.47 -11.70
CA LEU A 58 -2.93 5.06 -12.82
C LEU A 58 -2.35 5.42 -14.20
N PHE A 59 -1.44 6.41 -14.25
CA PHE A 59 -0.91 6.95 -15.50
C PHE A 59 0.62 7.02 -15.45
N ASN A 60 1.29 5.87 -15.53
CA ASN A 60 2.75 5.82 -15.49
C ASN A 60 3.44 6.31 -16.77
N GLU A 61 2.71 6.32 -17.90
CA GLU A 61 3.27 6.62 -19.22
C GLU A 61 2.77 7.96 -19.78
N ARG A 62 2.49 8.95 -18.91
CA ARG A 62 1.96 10.26 -19.35
C ARG A 62 2.79 10.86 -20.51
N PRO A 63 2.14 11.44 -21.52
CA PRO A 63 0.69 11.68 -21.64
C PRO A 63 -0.11 10.51 -22.23
N ARG A 64 0.51 9.37 -22.51
CA ARG A 64 -0.16 8.25 -23.16
C ARG A 64 -1.04 7.50 -22.17
N VAL A 65 -2.22 7.12 -22.64
CA VAL A 65 -3.13 6.25 -21.91
C VAL A 65 -2.98 4.83 -22.45
N ASN A 66 -2.60 3.91 -21.57
CA ASN A 66 -2.57 2.48 -21.87
C ASN A 66 -3.83 1.83 -21.28
N ILE A 67 -4.77 1.46 -22.14
CA ILE A 67 -6.05 0.87 -21.72
C ILE A 67 -5.85 -0.46 -20.98
N GLN A 68 -4.91 -1.29 -21.44
CA GLN A 68 -4.63 -2.58 -20.79
C GLN A 68 -4.08 -2.38 -19.37
N THR A 69 -3.25 -1.37 -19.17
CA THR A 69 -2.77 -1.00 -17.82
C THR A 69 -3.93 -0.55 -16.94
N LEU A 70 -4.81 0.32 -17.44
CA LEU A 70 -5.98 0.78 -16.68
C LEU A 70 -6.95 -0.35 -16.32
N GLU A 71 -7.13 -1.35 -17.19
CA GLU A 71 -7.94 -2.52 -16.89
C GLU A 71 -7.34 -3.33 -15.73
N LYS A 72 -6.01 -3.51 -15.72
CA LYS A 72 -5.30 -4.18 -14.61
C LYS A 72 -5.37 -3.38 -13.32
N ASP A 73 -5.18 -2.05 -13.38
CA ASP A 73 -5.38 -1.15 -12.24
C ASP A 73 -6.77 -1.32 -11.64
N LEU A 74 -7.80 -1.29 -12.49
CA LEU A 74 -9.18 -1.47 -12.05
C LEU A 74 -9.42 -2.84 -11.41
N MET A 75 -8.78 -3.90 -11.93
CA MET A 75 -8.84 -5.22 -11.31
C MET A 75 -8.21 -5.22 -9.92
N ILE A 76 -7.04 -4.59 -9.75
CA ILE A 76 -6.36 -4.46 -8.45
C ILE A 76 -7.27 -3.70 -7.47
N ILE A 77 -7.81 -2.55 -7.88
CA ILE A 77 -8.69 -1.71 -7.05
C ILE A 77 -9.92 -2.50 -6.59
N LYS A 78 -10.54 -3.26 -7.49
CA LYS A 78 -11.70 -4.11 -7.16
C LYS A 78 -11.35 -5.20 -6.15
N GLU A 79 -10.20 -5.86 -6.31
CA GLU A 79 -9.76 -6.89 -5.37
C GLU A 79 -9.39 -6.31 -3.99
N LEU A 80 -8.72 -5.16 -3.94
CA LEU A 80 -8.43 -4.45 -2.69
C LEU A 80 -9.74 -4.05 -1.98
N HIS A 81 -10.68 -3.43 -2.68
CA HIS A 81 -11.99 -3.09 -2.12
C HIS A 81 -12.74 -4.33 -1.61
N ARG A 82 -12.74 -5.43 -2.37
CA ARG A 82 -13.35 -6.70 -1.96
C ARG A 82 -12.70 -7.28 -0.69
N ARG A 83 -11.41 -7.04 -0.48
CA ARG A 83 -10.67 -7.43 0.74
C ARG A 83 -10.91 -6.48 1.93
N GLY A 84 -11.68 -5.41 1.74
CA GLY A 84 -12.03 -4.46 2.80
C GLY A 84 -11.14 -3.22 2.88
N TYR A 85 -10.31 -2.98 1.87
CA TYR A 85 -9.54 -1.74 1.78
C TYR A 85 -10.48 -0.56 1.53
N THR A 86 -10.26 0.54 2.26
CA THR A 86 -10.88 1.82 2.01
C THR A 86 -10.14 2.52 0.87
N LEU A 87 -10.86 2.89 -0.18
CA LEU A 87 -10.29 3.54 -1.36
C LEU A 87 -10.38 5.06 -1.23
N ASN A 88 -9.26 5.74 -1.46
CA ASN A 88 -9.16 7.20 -1.51
C ASN A 88 -8.56 7.64 -2.85
N CYS A 89 -9.06 8.76 -3.38
CA CYS A 89 -8.52 9.38 -4.59
C CYS A 89 -7.63 10.55 -4.19
N HIS A 90 -6.44 10.64 -4.79
CA HIS A 90 -5.53 11.77 -4.60
C HIS A 90 -5.42 12.57 -5.89
N ASP A 91 -5.22 13.89 -5.76
CA ASP A 91 -5.22 14.84 -6.88
C ASP A 91 -4.15 14.54 -7.96
N ASP A 92 -3.11 13.79 -7.60
CA ASP A 92 -2.01 13.41 -8.51
C ASP A 92 -2.33 12.22 -9.45
N ALA A 93 -3.60 11.86 -9.59
CA ALA A 93 -4.09 10.68 -10.30
C ALA A 93 -3.54 9.36 -9.75
N CYS A 94 -3.49 9.30 -8.43
CA CYS A 94 -3.19 8.11 -7.67
C CYS A 94 -4.46 7.67 -6.92
N ILE A 95 -4.63 6.38 -6.78
CA ILE A 95 -5.59 5.81 -5.84
C ILE A 95 -4.80 5.22 -4.70
N SER A 96 -5.11 5.62 -3.47
CA SER A 96 -4.64 4.89 -2.29
C SER A 96 -5.74 3.97 -1.79
N ALA A 97 -5.34 2.79 -1.33
CA ALA A 97 -6.19 1.81 -0.73
C ALA A 97 -5.59 1.46 0.63
N GLU A 98 -6.35 1.65 1.70
CA GLU A 98 -5.87 1.45 3.07
C GLU A 98 -6.67 0.36 3.79
N LEU A 99 -5.97 -0.52 4.51
CA LEU A 99 -6.58 -1.49 5.41
C LEU A 99 -5.96 -1.38 6.81
N ILE A 100 -6.80 -1.15 7.81
CA ILE A 100 -6.41 -1.21 9.21
C ILE A 100 -6.18 -2.68 9.60
N VAL A 101 -5.01 -2.97 10.17
CA VAL A 101 -4.60 -4.33 10.56
C VAL A 101 -3.98 -4.33 11.95
N SER A 102 -3.89 -5.51 12.57
CA SER A 102 -3.09 -5.64 13.79
C SER A 102 -1.59 -5.64 13.44
N PRO A 103 -0.70 -5.20 14.36
CA PRO A 103 0.75 -5.17 14.11
C PRO A 103 1.32 -6.51 13.62
N GLN A 104 0.82 -7.61 14.18
CA GLN A 104 1.28 -8.96 13.86
C GLN A 104 0.90 -9.41 12.43
N LYS A 105 -0.07 -8.71 11.80
CA LYS A 105 -0.58 -9.02 10.46
C LYS A 105 0.01 -8.15 9.36
N ILE A 106 0.77 -7.09 9.68
CA ILE A 106 1.35 -6.19 8.67
C ILE A 106 2.18 -6.97 7.66
N LYS A 107 3.06 -7.86 8.13
CA LYS A 107 3.94 -8.65 7.27
C LYS A 107 3.16 -9.61 6.36
N SER A 108 2.18 -10.33 6.90
CA SER A 108 1.37 -11.26 6.09
C SER A 108 0.52 -10.50 5.07
N GLU A 109 -0.08 -9.38 5.47
CA GLU A 109 -0.91 -8.57 4.59
C GLU A 109 -0.09 -7.96 3.44
N TYR A 110 1.12 -7.47 3.74
CA TYR A 110 2.06 -7.01 2.72
C TYR A 110 2.36 -8.09 1.67
N GLU A 111 2.73 -9.30 2.08
CA GLU A 111 3.08 -10.37 1.15
C GLU A 111 1.86 -10.82 0.32
N ASP A 112 0.68 -10.91 0.96
CA ASP A 112 -0.56 -11.31 0.30
C ASP A 112 -0.99 -10.30 -0.76
N VAL A 113 -0.89 -8.99 -0.45
CA VAL A 113 -1.23 -7.91 -1.37
C VAL A 113 -0.20 -7.78 -2.49
N LYS A 114 1.09 -7.89 -2.16
CA LYS A 114 2.14 -7.86 -3.17
C LYS A 114 1.96 -9.00 -4.18
N THR A 115 1.74 -10.23 -3.70
CA THR A 115 1.50 -11.40 -4.56
C THR A 115 0.26 -11.18 -5.42
N LEU A 116 -0.85 -10.70 -4.85
CA LEU A 116 -2.07 -10.37 -5.59
C LEU A 116 -1.80 -9.39 -6.74
N ILE A 117 -1.10 -8.30 -6.46
CA ILE A 117 -0.81 -7.26 -7.45
C ILE A 117 0.10 -7.82 -8.55
N GLU A 118 1.19 -8.48 -8.18
CA GLU A 118 2.14 -9.08 -9.13
C GLU A 118 1.44 -10.11 -10.04
N ASP A 119 0.54 -10.93 -9.49
CA ASP A 119 -0.26 -11.90 -10.27
C ASP A 119 -1.19 -11.22 -11.27
N ILE A 120 -1.83 -10.11 -10.92
CA ILE A 120 -2.68 -9.36 -11.84
C ILE A 120 -1.85 -8.70 -12.94
N LEU A 121 -0.69 -8.12 -12.57
CA LEU A 121 0.18 -7.46 -13.52
C LEU A 121 0.82 -8.43 -14.53
N ALA A 122 1.15 -9.64 -14.08
CA ALA A 122 1.74 -10.68 -14.91
C ALA A 122 0.78 -11.30 -15.94
N LYS A 123 -0.53 -11.16 -15.76
CA LYS A 123 -1.51 -11.68 -16.73
C LYS A 123 -1.47 -10.89 -18.03
N ASN A 124 -1.33 -11.59 -19.15
CA ASN A 124 -1.52 -11.02 -20.49
C ASN A 124 -2.96 -11.33 -20.90
N TYR A 125 -3.77 -10.27 -21.05
CA TYR A 125 -5.13 -10.35 -21.58
C TYR A 125 -5.14 -9.88 -23.04
#